data_AF-J9FMJ6-F1
#
_entry.id   AF-J9FMJ6-F1
#
_cell.length_a   1.000
_cell.length_b   1.000
_cell.length_c   1.000
_cell.angle_alpha   90.00
_cell.angle_beta   90.00
_cell.angle_gamma   90.00
#
_symmetry.space_group_name_H-M   'P 1'
#
loop_
_entity.id
_entity.type
_entity.pdbx_description
1 polymer ?
#
loop_
_entity_poly.entity_id
_entity_poly.type
_entity_poly.pdbx_seq_one_letter_code
_entity_poly.pdbx_strand_id
1 'polypeptide(L)'
;FFIITGGKIPSYLGSSFAFIGVVIAATGYVAGSGANLNIGVATGGIMMVGLVYALIGLIVMMTGVHWIEKLMPPVVTGAVVAVIGLNLAPTAVRTVGSSAFDGWMAVITFLCVGGVAVYTRGFLQKLLILVGLIL
;
A
#
# COMPACT_ATOMS: atom_id res chain seq x y z
N PHE A 1 -12.39 10.57 6.32
CA PHE A 1 -11.38 11.41 5.64
C PHE A 1 -12.01 12.63 5.00
N PHE A 2 -12.83 12.47 3.96
CA PHE A 2 -13.36 13.59 3.15
C PHE A 2 -14.11 14.66 3.96
N ILE A 3 -14.91 14.24 4.95
CA ILE A 3 -15.61 15.15 5.87
C ILE A 3 -14.62 15.88 6.80
N ILE A 4 -13.62 15.18 7.33
CA ILE A 4 -12.62 15.72 8.26
C ILE A 4 -11.69 16.72 7.56
N THR A 5 -11.31 16.45 6.31
CA THR A 5 -10.44 17.33 5.50
C THR A 5 -11.22 18.42 4.75
N GLY A 6 -12.55 18.43 4.85
CA GLY A 6 -13.41 19.39 4.14
C GLY A 6 -13.23 19.37 2.61
N GLY A 7 -12.87 18.22 2.04
CA GLY A 7 -12.60 18.07 0.61
C GLY A 7 -11.36 18.80 0.09
N LYS A 8 -10.52 19.39 0.96
CA LYS A 8 -9.35 20.20 0.55
C LYS A 8 -8.15 19.35 0.11
N ILE A 9 -8.12 18.08 0.49
CA ILE A 9 -7.00 17.17 0.19
C ILE A 9 -7.48 16.10 -0.79
N PRO A 10 -6.97 16.09 -2.04
CA PRO A 10 -7.32 15.08 -3.04
C PRO A 10 -6.55 13.78 -2.76
N SER A 11 -6.88 13.12 -1.65
CA SER A 11 -6.25 11.86 -1.23
C SER A 11 -7.31 10.82 -0.90
N TYR A 12 -6.95 9.55 -1.11
CA TYR A 12 -7.79 8.38 -0.85
C TYR A 12 -7.15 7.52 0.25
N LEU A 13 -7.94 7.13 1.25
CA LEU A 13 -7.50 6.19 2.28
C LEU A 13 -7.70 4.77 1.76
N GLY A 14 -6.61 4.15 1.31
CA GLY A 14 -6.58 2.73 0.95
C GLY A 14 -6.00 1.87 2.08
N SER A 15 -6.22 0.55 1.98
CA SER A 15 -5.53 -0.43 2.81
C SER A 15 -4.01 -0.33 2.59
N SER A 16 -3.26 -0.09 3.66
CA SER A 16 -1.82 0.15 3.59
C SER A 16 -1.05 -1.17 3.43
N PHE A 17 -0.41 -1.36 2.28
CA PHE A 17 0.40 -2.56 2.00
C PHE A 17 1.54 -2.79 3.01
N ALA A 18 2.07 -1.72 3.63
CA ALA A 18 3.09 -1.81 4.67
C ALA A 18 2.71 -2.70 5.87
N PHE A 19 1.41 -2.86 6.14
CA PHE A 19 0.95 -3.74 7.23
C PHE A 19 0.95 -5.22 6.88
N ILE A 20 1.03 -5.62 5.61
CA ILE A 20 1.00 -7.04 5.24
C ILE A 20 2.19 -7.76 5.87
N GLY A 21 3.41 -7.23 5.71
CA GLY A 21 4.61 -7.82 6.33
C GLY A 21 4.55 -7.83 7.86
N VAL A 22 4.07 -6.73 8.47
CA VAL A 22 3.96 -6.60 9.93
C VAL A 22 2.94 -7.58 10.51
N VAL A 23 1.78 -7.74 9.85
CA VAL A 23 0.74 -8.69 10.29
C VAL A 23 1.23 -10.12 10.13
N ILE A 24 1.90 -10.46 9.04
CA ILE A 24 2.49 -11.79 8.85
C ILE A 24 3.49 -12.10 9.97
N ALA A 25 4.39 -11.15 10.27
CA ALA A 25 5.37 -11.29 11.34
C ALA A 25 4.73 -11.38 12.73
N ALA A 26 3.74 -10.53 13.03
CA ALA A 26 3.09 -10.46 14.34
C ALA A 26 2.15 -11.65 14.62
N THR A 27 1.52 -12.21 13.59
CA THR A 27 0.59 -13.34 13.75
C THR A 27 1.25 -14.70 13.56
N GLY A 28 2.51 -14.73 13.11
CA GLY A 28 3.22 -15.96 12.76
C GLY A 28 2.59 -16.67 11.55
N TYR A 29 1.88 -15.93 10.70
CA TYR A 29 1.10 -16.51 9.62
C TYR A 29 1.99 -17.10 8.54
N VAL A 30 1.87 -18.40 8.34
CA VAL A 30 2.51 -19.11 7.22
C VAL A 30 1.47 -19.32 6.14
N ALA A 31 1.80 -18.87 4.91
CA ALA A 31 0.93 -19.06 3.75
C ALA A 31 0.66 -20.56 3.55
N GLY A 32 -0.61 -20.97 3.69
CA GLY A 32 -1.06 -22.37 3.58
C GLY A 32 -1.56 -23.01 4.89
N SER A 33 -1.45 -22.35 6.04
CA SER A 33 -1.81 -22.93 7.35
C SER A 33 -3.26 -22.70 7.81
N GLY A 34 -4.19 -22.33 6.92
CA GLY A 34 -5.60 -22.12 7.26
C GLY A 34 -5.92 -20.72 7.82
N ALA A 35 -7.09 -20.58 8.47
CA ALA A 35 -7.54 -19.30 9.01
C ALA A 35 -6.63 -18.81 10.16
N ASN A 36 -6.26 -17.53 10.12
CA ASN A 36 -5.32 -16.95 11.07
C ASN A 36 -5.98 -16.78 12.46
N LEU A 37 -5.63 -17.67 13.39
CA LEU A 37 -6.19 -17.70 14.76
C LEU A 37 -5.82 -16.45 15.59
N ASN A 38 -4.79 -15.69 15.18
CA ASN A 38 -4.28 -14.53 15.90
C ASN A 38 -4.75 -13.19 15.33
N ILE A 39 -5.84 -13.17 14.54
CA ILE A 39 -6.30 -11.94 13.87
C ILE A 39 -6.64 -10.83 14.86
N GLY A 40 -7.11 -11.17 16.07
CA GLY A 40 -7.40 -10.21 17.14
C GLY A 40 -6.17 -9.45 17.63
N VAL A 41 -5.00 -10.10 17.63
CA VAL A 41 -3.72 -9.46 18.00
C VAL A 41 -3.29 -8.50 16.89
N ALA A 42 -3.48 -8.89 15.62
CA ALA A 42 -3.19 -8.03 14.48
C ALA A 42 -4.07 -6.78 14.45
N THR A 43 -5.38 -6.90 14.65
CA THR A 43 -6.29 -5.74 14.69
C THR A 43 -6.03 -4.87 15.91
N GLY A 44 -5.74 -5.44 17.07
CA GLY A 44 -5.31 -4.68 18.25
C GLY A 44 -4.03 -3.87 17.99
N GLY A 45 -3.04 -4.49 17.36
CA GLY A 45 -1.81 -3.81 16.94
C GLY A 45 -2.07 -2.66 15.96
N ILE A 46 -2.89 -2.88 14.94
CA ILE A 46 -3.26 -1.85 13.96
C ILE A 46 -3.99 -0.68 14.65
N MET A 47 -4.87 -0.97 15.62
CA MET A 47 -5.59 0.06 16.37
C MET A 47 -4.62 0.95 17.17
N MET A 48 -3.63 0.35 17.84
CA MET A 48 -2.60 1.08 18.58
C MET A 48 -1.72 1.92 17.66
N VAL A 49 -1.34 1.41 16.49
CA VAL A 49 -0.60 2.21 15.48
C VAL A 49 -1.43 3.42 15.04
N GLY A 50 -2.72 3.24 14.80
CA GLY A 50 -3.64 4.35 14.48
C GLY A 50 -3.69 5.42 15.57
N LEU A 51 -3.70 5.01 16.84
CA LEU A 51 -3.68 5.94 17.98
C LEU A 51 -2.35 6.69 18.07
N VAL A 52 -1.22 6.02 17.84
CA VAL A 52 0.10 6.67 17.78
C VAL A 52 0.15 7.68 16.63
N TYR A 53 -0.39 7.35 15.46
CA TYR A 53 -0.47 8.31 14.35
C TYR A 53 -1.34 9.53 14.66
N ALA A 54 -2.46 9.34 15.37
CA ALA A 54 -3.29 10.46 15.83
C ALA A 54 -2.52 11.36 16.82
N LEU A 55 -1.78 10.78 17.76
CA LEU A 55 -0.95 11.53 18.71
C LEU A 55 0.16 12.31 18.01
N ILE A 56 0.90 11.68 17.09
CA ILE A 56 1.91 12.37 16.29
C ILE A 56 1.27 13.50 15.49
N GLY A 57 0.10 13.28 14.90
CA GLY A 57 -0.66 14.31 14.19
C GLY A 57 -0.98 15.53 15.07
N LEU A 58 -1.41 15.31 16.32
CA LEU A 58 -1.65 16.39 17.28
C LEU A 58 -0.36 17.14 17.64
N ILE A 59 0.74 16.42 17.87
CA ILE A 59 2.05 17.05 18.15
C ILE A 59 2.47 17.93 16.96
N VAL A 60 2.34 17.43 15.73
CA VAL A 60 2.69 18.17 14.52
C VAL A 60 1.83 19.43 14.34
N MET A 61 0.55 19.36 14.71
CA MET A 61 -0.31 20.55 14.70
C MET A 61 0.19 21.64 15.66
N MET A 62 0.84 21.26 16.77
CA MET A 62 1.37 22.21 17.76
C MET A 62 2.80 22.68 17.45
N THR A 63 3.67 21.78 16.95
CA THR A 63 5.11 22.07 16.76
C THR A 63 5.47 22.47 15.34
N GLY A 64 4.57 22.28 14.37
CA GLY A 64 4.86 22.42 12.95
C GLY A 64 5.62 21.22 12.36
N VAL A 65 5.85 21.25 11.04
CA VAL A 65 6.37 20.13 10.22
C VAL A 65 7.90 20.11 10.05
N HIS A 66 8.58 21.18 10.46
CA HIS A 66 9.99 21.40 10.10
C HIS A 66 10.95 20.33 10.65
N TRP A 67 10.63 19.74 11.80
CA TRP A 67 11.41 18.64 12.38
C TRP A 67 11.24 17.34 11.59
N ILE A 68 10.04 17.07 11.04
CA ILE A 68 9.78 15.89 10.19
C ILE A 68 10.57 15.99 8.90
N GLU A 69 10.55 17.16 8.25
CA GLU A 69 11.29 17.37 7.00
C GLU A 69 12.80 17.17 7.19
N LYS A 70 13.32 17.50 8.38
CA LYS A 70 14.73 17.29 8.74
C LYS A 70 15.07 15.83 9.03
N LEU A 71 14.17 15.09 9.67
CA LEU A 71 14.36 13.66 9.96
C LEU A 71 14.11 12.78 8.74
N MET A 72 13.20 13.20 7.86
CA MET A 72 12.73 12.44 6.70
C MET A 72 12.93 13.23 5.40
N PRO A 73 14.18 13.57 5.03
CA PRO A 73 14.45 14.25 3.78
C PRO A 73 14.01 13.37 2.58
N PRO A 74 13.81 13.96 1.39
CA PRO A 74 13.26 13.26 0.22
C PRO A 74 13.97 11.94 -0.14
N VAL A 75 15.28 11.87 0.10
CA VAL A 75 16.08 10.66 -0.13
C VAL A 75 15.67 9.52 0.81
N VAL A 76 15.40 9.83 2.08
CA VAL A 76 15.01 8.84 3.09
C VAL A 76 13.57 8.40 2.86
N THR A 77 12.65 9.33 2.63
CA THR A 77 11.24 9.00 2.33
C THR A 77 11.13 8.18 1.04
N GLY A 78 11.82 8.58 -0.02
CA GLY A 78 11.86 7.82 -1.27
C GLY A 78 12.43 6.41 -1.09
N ALA A 79 13.56 6.27 -0.37
CA ALA A 79 14.17 4.97 -0.10
C ALA A 79 13.24 4.06 0.72
N VAL A 80 12.62 4.58 1.79
CA VAL A 80 11.69 3.81 2.62
C VAL A 80 10.49 3.33 1.81
N VAL A 81 9.88 4.20 1.00
CA VAL A 81 8.74 3.84 0.14
C VAL A 81 9.14 2.77 -0.89
N ALA A 82 10.32 2.90 -1.52
CA ALA A 82 10.82 1.93 -2.48
C ALA A 82 11.08 0.56 -1.83
N VAL A 83 11.70 0.54 -0.64
CA VAL A 83 11.99 -0.70 0.09
C VAL A 83 10.70 -1.39 0.54
N ILE A 84 9.69 -0.64 0.98
CA ILE A 84 8.36 -1.20 1.30
C ILE A 84 7.80 -1.89 0.05
N GLY A 85 7.73 -1.18 -1.09
CA GLY A 85 7.23 -1.75 -2.35
C GLY A 85 7.98 -3.02 -2.79
N LEU A 86 9.32 -3.00 -2.71
CA LEU A 86 10.16 -4.13 -3.09
C LEU A 86 9.95 -5.35 -2.18
N ASN A 87 9.81 -5.14 -0.87
CA ASN A 87 9.56 -6.23 0.10
C ASN A 87 8.20 -6.91 -0.13
N LEU A 88 7.24 -6.18 -0.67
CA LEU A 88 5.87 -6.67 -0.90
C LEU A 88 5.67 -7.28 -2.29
N ALA A 89 6.57 -7.01 -3.24
CA ALA A 89 6.49 -7.55 -4.59
C ALA A 89 6.38 -9.09 -4.63
N PRO A 90 7.15 -9.87 -3.84
CA PRO A 90 7.01 -11.33 -3.84
C PRO A 90 5.64 -11.81 -3.36
N THR A 91 5.02 -11.12 -2.41
CA THR A 91 3.69 -11.46 -1.88
C THR A 91 2.61 -11.23 -2.94
N ALA A 92 2.73 -10.14 -3.72
CA ALA A 92 1.82 -9.89 -4.85
C ALA A 92 1.95 -10.98 -5.92
N VAL A 93 3.19 -11.37 -6.28
CA VAL A 93 3.43 -12.43 -7.27
C VAL A 93 2.89 -13.79 -6.81
N ARG A 94 3.00 -14.12 -5.52
CA ARG A 94 2.42 -15.35 -4.95
C ARG A 94 0.89 -15.40 -4.98
N THR A 95 0.24 -14.25 -5.13
CA THR A 95 -1.22 -14.18 -5.26
C THR A 95 -1.69 -14.50 -6.68
N VAL A 96 -0.80 -14.40 -7.67
CA VAL A 96 -1.06 -14.91 -9.03
C VAL A 96 -1.11 -16.42 -8.92
N GLY A 97 -2.26 -17.02 -9.24
CA GLY A 97 -2.55 -18.43 -9.02
C GLY A 97 -1.48 -19.38 -9.59
N SER A 98 -1.45 -20.60 -9.08
CA SER A 98 -0.42 -21.59 -9.45
C SER A 98 -0.65 -22.25 -10.81
N SER A 99 -1.68 -21.86 -11.58
CA SER A 99 -1.95 -22.43 -12.89
C SER A 99 -1.14 -21.71 -13.98
N ALA A 100 -0.75 -22.46 -15.02
CA ALA A 100 -0.08 -21.88 -16.18
C ALA A 100 -0.93 -20.78 -16.86
N PHE A 101 -2.25 -20.89 -16.77
CA PHE A 101 -3.19 -19.89 -17.28
C PHE A 101 -3.11 -18.58 -16.49
N ASP A 102 -3.06 -18.63 -15.15
CA ASP A 102 -2.93 -17.45 -14.30
C ASP A 102 -1.61 -16.71 -14.54
N GLY A 103 -0.53 -17.45 -14.76
CA GLY A 103 0.78 -16.89 -15.11
C GLY A 103 0.77 -16.15 -16.45
N TRP A 104 0.18 -16.75 -17.49
CA TRP A 104 0.04 -16.10 -18.80
C TRP A 104 -0.87 -14.87 -18.74
N MET A 105 -1.99 -14.96 -18.01
CA MET A 105 -2.90 -13.83 -17.81
C MET A 105 -2.20 -12.68 -17.07
N ALA A 106 -1.45 -12.96 -16.01
CA ALA A 106 -0.72 -11.92 -15.27
C ALA A 106 0.32 -11.20 -16.14
N VAL A 107 1.03 -11.92 -17.00
CA VAL A 107 1.98 -11.32 -17.96
C VAL A 107 1.25 -10.45 -18.98
N ILE A 108 0.13 -10.92 -19.53
CA ILE A 108 -0.69 -10.13 -20.47
C ILE A 108 -1.22 -8.87 -19.80
N THR A 109 -1.79 -8.97 -18.59
CA THR A 109 -2.28 -7.81 -17.84
C THR A 109 -1.15 -6.82 -17.54
N PHE A 110 0.04 -7.29 -17.15
CA PHE A 110 1.19 -6.41 -16.92
C PHE A 110 1.64 -5.69 -18.20
N LEU A 111 1.66 -6.39 -19.33
CA LEU A 111 1.97 -5.80 -20.64
C LEU A 111 0.90 -4.79 -21.09
N CYS A 112 -0.38 -5.11 -20.90
CA CYS A 112 -1.50 -4.20 -21.19
C CYS A 112 -1.43 -2.93 -20.33
N VAL A 113 -1.23 -3.07 -19.02
CA VAL A 113 -1.08 -1.94 -18.09
C VAL A 113 0.15 -1.11 -18.44
N GLY A 114 1.29 -1.75 -18.73
CA GLY A 114 2.52 -1.07 -19.17
C GLY A 114 2.33 -0.32 -20.49
N GLY A 115 1.65 -0.95 -21.46
CA GLY A 115 1.29 -0.34 -22.74
C GLY A 115 0.40 0.90 -22.56
N VAL A 116 -0.66 0.79 -21.75
CA VAL A 116 -1.54 1.92 -21.42
C VAL A 116 -0.76 3.02 -20.68
N ALA A 117 0.14 2.67 -19.76
CA ALA A 117 0.92 3.65 -19.02
C ALA A 117 1.88 4.45 -19.93
N VAL A 118 2.42 3.84 -20.99
CA VAL A 118 3.39 4.46 -21.91
C VAL A 118 2.70 5.20 -23.07
N TYR A 119 1.68 4.59 -23.69
CA TYR A 119 1.07 5.11 -24.92
C TYR A 119 -0.10 6.07 -24.69
N THR A 120 -0.76 6.01 -23.54
CA THR A 120 -1.93 6.86 -23.25
C THR A 120 -1.51 8.13 -22.49
N ARG A 121 -2.11 9.28 -22.84
CA ARG A 121 -1.86 10.57 -22.18
C ARG A 121 -3.16 11.14 -21.63
N GLY A 122 -3.11 11.80 -20.47
CA GLY A 122 -4.25 12.51 -19.88
C GLY A 122 -5.03 11.70 -18.83
N PHE A 123 -6.37 11.81 -18.82
CA PHE A 123 -7.23 11.22 -17.79
C PHE A 123 -7.18 9.68 -17.75
N LEU A 124 -6.99 9.03 -18.90
CA LEU A 124 -6.85 7.56 -19.01
C LEU A 124 -5.57 7.04 -18.33
N GLN A 125 -4.50 7.82 -18.29
CA GLN A 125 -3.28 7.45 -17.60
C GLN A 125 -3.47 7.47 -16.07
N LYS A 126 -4.45 8.22 -15.54
CA LYS A 126 -4.80 8.21 -14.10
C LYS A 126 -5.73 7.04 -13.73
N LEU A 127 -6.43 6.48 -14.72
CA LEU A 127 -7.30 5.30 -14.59
C LEU A 127 -6.63 4.03 -15.14
N LEU A 128 -5.30 4.04 -15.29
CA LEU A 128 -4.54 2.97 -15.95
C LEU A 128 -4.81 1.58 -15.37
N ILE A 129 -5.05 1.49 -14.06
CA ILE A 129 -5.34 0.23 -13.36
C ILE A 129 -6.75 -0.29 -13.72
N LEU A 130 -7.75 0.60 -13.85
CA LEU A 130 -9.11 0.21 -14.23
C LEU A 130 -9.17 -0.22 -15.69
N VAL A 131 -8.52 0.52 -16.58
CA VAL A 131 -8.50 0.21 -18.03
C VAL A 131 -7.71 -1.08 -18.29
N GLY A 132 -6.55 -1.24 -17.64
CA GLY A 132 -5.72 -2.43 -17.80
C GLY A 132 -6.28 -3.70 -17.17
N LEU A 133 -7.26 -3.61 -16.25
CA LEU A 133 -7.95 -4.78 -15.70
C LEU A 133 -9.17 -5.20 -16.53
N ILE A 134 -9.77 -4.26 -17.26
CA ILE A 134 -10.90 -4.52 -18.18
C ILE A 134 -10.43 -5.20 -19.47
N LEU A 135 -9.22 -4.87 -19.94
CA LEU A 135 -8.57 -5.47 -21.11
C LEU A 135 -7.94 -6.82 -20.79
#